data_AF-B4VK58-F1
#
_entry.id   AF-B4VK58-F1
#
_cell.length_a   1.000
_cell.length_b   1.000
_cell.length_c   1.000
_cell.angle_alpha   90.00
_cell.angle_beta   90.00
_cell.angle_gamma   90.00
#
_symmetry.space_group_name_H-M   'P 1'
#
loop_
_entity.id
_entity.type
_entity.pdbx_description
1 polymer ?
#
loop_
_entity_poly.entity_id
_entity_poly.type
_entity_poly.pdbx_seq_one_letter_code
_entity_poly.pdbx_strand_id
1 'polypeptide(L)'
;MYGNSSLTEGGEKQQIHEYFLEEVRPHVEDAWLDLSKTQIGYEISFNKYFYKHQPLRSLEEVTRDILELEQETEGLLRQLVSFDLG
;
A
#
# COMPACT_ATOMS: atom_id res chain seq x y z
N MET A 1 26.67 4.23 -28.87
CA MET A 1 27.95 3.63 -28.46
C MET A 1 27.90 3.47 -26.94
N TYR A 2 27.29 2.40 -26.45
CA TYR A 2 27.24 2.15 -25.00
C TYR A 2 28.60 1.62 -24.56
N GLY A 3 29.40 2.50 -23.96
CA GLY A 3 30.71 2.16 -23.40
C GLY A 3 30.52 1.22 -22.23
N ASN A 4 30.90 -0.04 -22.45
CA ASN A 4 31.14 -1.04 -21.43
C ASN A 4 32.40 -0.66 -20.65
N SER A 5 32.30 0.33 -19.77
CA SER A 5 33.38 0.63 -18.83
C SER A 5 33.38 -0.48 -17.79
N SER A 6 34.45 -1.28 -17.80
CA SER A 6 34.70 -2.38 -16.88
C SER A 6 34.50 -1.91 -15.44
N LEU A 7 33.44 -2.42 -14.82
CA LEU A 7 33.10 -2.17 -13.42
C LEU A 7 34.21 -2.75 -12.55
N THR A 8 35.06 -1.89 -12.03
CA THR A 8 35.96 -2.27 -10.95
C THR A 8 35.13 -2.22 -9.66
N GLU A 9 35.11 -3.30 -8.89
CA GLU A 9 34.26 -3.45 -7.67
C GLU A 9 34.44 -2.31 -6.64
N GLY A 10 35.54 -1.56 -6.71
CA GLY A 10 35.79 -0.39 -5.87
C GLY A 10 35.12 0.91 -6.33
N GLY A 11 34.88 1.08 -7.63
CA GLY A 11 34.33 2.33 -8.19
C GLY A 11 32.82 2.49 -8.00
N GLU A 12 32.08 1.38 -8.03
CA GLU A 12 30.62 1.39 -7.88
C GLU A 12 30.19 1.76 -6.46
N LYS A 13 30.89 1.24 -5.45
CA LYS A 13 30.61 1.53 -4.03
C LYS A 13 30.80 3.01 -3.70
N GLN A 14 31.78 3.65 -4.33
CA GLN A 14 32.05 5.08 -4.18
C GLN A 14 30.89 5.93 -4.74
N GLN A 15 30.40 5.59 -5.93
CA GLN A 15 29.26 6.29 -6.55
C GLN A 15 27.96 6.13 -5.74
N ILE A 16 27.71 4.93 -5.22
CA ILE A 16 26.54 4.67 -4.35
C ILE A 16 26.62 5.47 -3.05
N HIS A 17 27.82 5.58 -2.47
CA HIS A 17 28.04 6.36 -1.25
C HIS A 17 27.82 7.86 -1.46
N GLU A 18 28.33 8.41 -2.56
CA GLU A 18 28.16 9.82 -2.92
C GLU A 18 26.68 10.15 -3.12
N TYR A 19 25.96 9.32 -3.89
CA TYR A 19 24.52 9.47 -4.07
C TYR A 19 23.75 9.43 -2.74
N PHE A 20 24.09 8.50 -1.84
CA PHE A 20 23.45 8.41 -0.52
C PHE A 20 23.64 9.68 0.32
N LEU A 21 24.83 10.29 0.27
CA LEU A 21 25.13 11.51 1.02
C LEU A 21 24.41 12.74 0.46
N GLU A 22 24.25 12.84 -0.85
CA GLU A 22 23.64 13.99 -1.50
C GLU A 22 22.11 13.93 -1.48
N GLU A 23 21.53 12.74 -1.71
CA GLU A 23 20.10 12.61 -1.97
C GLU A 23 19.32 12.00 -0.80
N VAL A 24 19.95 11.22 0.10
CA VAL A 24 19.23 10.51 1.18
C VAL A 24 19.45 11.18 2.53
N ARG A 25 20.71 11.39 2.90
CA ARG A 25 21.10 11.94 4.21
C ARG A 25 20.47 13.30 4.55
N PRO A 26 20.27 14.25 3.60
CA PRO A 26 19.65 15.54 3.93
C PRO A 26 18.15 15.46 4.25
N HIS A 27 17.47 14.38 3.83
CA HIS A 27 16.04 14.20 4.04
C HIS A 27 15.72 13.30 5.24
N VAL A 28 16.66 12.44 5.65
CA VAL A 28 16.49 11.52 6.77
C VAL A 28 17.79 11.47 7.59
N GLU A 29 17.81 12.17 8.73
CA GLU A 29 19.01 12.32 9.57
C GLU A 29 19.50 10.99 10.17
N ASP A 30 18.58 10.05 10.44
CA ASP A 30 18.89 8.72 10.97
C ASP A 30 19.25 7.68 9.88
N ALA A 31 19.35 8.09 8.62
CA ALA A 31 19.74 7.19 7.54
C ALA A 31 21.21 6.80 7.65
N TRP A 32 21.49 5.49 7.64
CA TRP A 32 22.85 4.94 7.62
C TRP A 32 22.97 3.87 6.54
N LEU A 33 24.17 3.77 5.93
CA LEU A 33 24.47 2.84 4.84
C LEU A 33 25.75 2.05 5.16
N ASP A 34 25.65 0.72 5.18
CA ASP A 34 26.79 -0.19 5.37
C ASP A 34 27.15 -0.87 4.03
N LEU A 35 28.10 -0.28 3.31
CA LEU A 35 28.63 -0.74 2.02
C LEU A 35 29.35 -2.11 2.09
N SER A 36 29.61 -2.63 3.29
CA SER A 36 30.18 -3.97 3.47
C SER A 36 29.10 -5.06 3.49
N LYS A 37 27.84 -4.68 3.75
CA LYS A 37 26.67 -5.56 3.81
C LYS A 37 25.64 -5.27 2.71
N THR A 38 25.92 -4.33 1.82
CA THR A 38 25.04 -4.00 0.69
C THR A 38 24.86 -5.22 -0.21
N GLN A 39 23.61 -5.65 -0.34
CA GLN A 39 23.16 -6.66 -1.30
C GLN A 39 22.33 -5.98 -2.38
N ILE A 40 22.35 -6.50 -3.60
CA ILE A 40 21.50 -6.00 -4.68
C ILE A 40 20.04 -6.36 -4.34
N GLY A 41 19.27 -5.36 -3.93
CA GLY A 41 17.83 -5.48 -3.74
C GLY A 41 17.08 -5.07 -5.00
N TYR A 42 16.05 -5.83 -5.37
CA TYR A 42 15.11 -5.42 -6.41
C TYR A 42 13.85 -4.87 -5.75
N GLU A 43 13.44 -3.67 -6.16
CA GLU A 43 12.12 -3.15 -5.79
C GLU A 43 11.07 -3.68 -6.77
N ILE A 44 10.05 -4.36 -6.24
CA ILE A 44 8.87 -4.75 -7.01
C ILE A 44 7.69 -3.94 -6.49
N SER A 45 7.19 -3.02 -7.32
CA SER A 45 5.97 -2.28 -7.00
C SER A 45 4.77 -3.22 -7.05
N PHE A 46 4.33 -3.72 -5.89
CA PHE A 46 3.22 -4.66 -5.81
C PHE A 46 1.93 -4.08 -6.41
N ASN A 47 1.65 -2.81 -6.14
CA ASN A 47 0.49 -2.12 -6.70
C ASN A 47 0.56 -2.02 -8.24
N LYS A 48 1.75 -1.92 -8.83
CA LYS A 48 1.86 -1.87 -10.30
C LYS A 48 1.62 -3.23 -10.94
N TYR A 49 2.20 -4.29 -10.39
CA TYR A 49 2.24 -5.60 -11.03
C TYR A 49 1.15 -6.57 -10.57
N PHE A 50 0.61 -6.37 -9.37
CA PHE A 50 -0.32 -7.31 -8.72
C PHE A 50 -1.66 -6.68 -8.36
N TYR A 51 -1.89 -5.40 -8.67
CA TYR A 51 -3.18 -4.79 -8.44
C TYR A 51 -4.24 -5.42 -9.34
N LYS A 52 -5.20 -6.08 -8.70
CA LYS A 52 -6.41 -6.59 -9.35
C LYS A 52 -7.53 -5.62 -9.06
N HIS A 53 -8.10 -5.05 -10.11
CA HIS A 53 -9.27 -4.19 -9.97
C HIS A 53 -10.43 -4.99 -9.37
N GLN A 54 -10.83 -4.64 -8.15
CA GLN A 54 -12.06 -5.13 -7.57
C GLN A 54 -13.20 -4.26 -8.11
N PRO A 55 -14.15 -4.83 -8.88
CA PRO A 55 -15.32 -4.07 -9.29
C PRO A 55 -16.09 -3.65 -8.04
N LEU A 56 -16.64 -2.44 -8.09
CA LEU A 56 -17.57 -1.99 -7.05
C LEU A 56 -18.80 -2.90 -7.06
N ARG A 57 -19.38 -3.10 -5.88
CA ARG A 57 -20.69 -3.77 -5.74
C ARG A 57 -21.74 -3.08 -6.60
N SER A 58 -22.70 -3.85 -7.12
CA SER A 58 -23.70 -3.31 -8.04
C SER A 58 -24.67 -2.36 -7.32
N LEU A 59 -25.30 -1.44 -8.07
CA LEU A 59 -26.29 -0.53 -7.49
C LEU A 59 -27.51 -1.29 -6.95
N GLU A 60 -27.88 -2.38 -7.62
CA GLU A 60 -28.96 -3.27 -7.22
C GLU A 60 -28.65 -3.98 -5.90
N GLU A 61 -27.41 -4.44 -5.72
CA GLU A 61 -26.95 -5.00 -4.45
C GLU A 61 -26.99 -3.95 -3.34
N VAL A 62 -26.53 -2.73 -3.62
CA VAL A 62 -26.59 -1.61 -2.66
C VAL A 62 -28.02 -1.35 -2.21
N THR A 63 -28.94 -1.28 -3.18
CA THR A 63 -30.35 -0.95 -2.92
C THR A 63 -31.02 -2.06 -2.12
N ARG A 64 -30.75 -3.33 -2.45
CA ARG A 64 -31.27 -4.48 -1.71
C ARG A 64 -30.81 -4.47 -0.26
N ASP A 65 -29.52 -4.28 -0.02
CA ASP A 65 -28.96 -4.27 1.33
C ASP A 65 -29.59 -3.13 2.18
N ILE A 66 -29.84 -1.96 1.58
CA ILE A 66 -30.52 -0.84 2.26
C ILE A 66 -31.94 -1.24 2.68
N LEU A 67 -32.71 -1.81 1.75
CA LEU A 67 -34.11 -2.21 2.02
C LEU A 67 -34.19 -3.33 3.07
N GLU A 68 -33.24 -4.26 3.06
CA GLU A 68 -33.17 -5.33 4.06
C GLU A 68 -32.89 -4.76 5.46
N LEU A 69 -31.92 -3.85 5.57
CA LEU A 69 -31.62 -3.15 6.82
C LEU A 69 -32.81 -2.32 7.34
N GLU A 70 -33.57 -1.69 6.45
CA GLU A 70 -34.80 -0.98 6.81
C GLU A 70 -35.85 -1.94 7.42
N GLN A 71 -36.07 -3.10 6.79
CA GLN A 71 -37.03 -4.10 7.30
C GLN A 71 -36.61 -4.67 8.65
N GLU A 72 -35.33 -4.98 8.84
CA GLU A 72 -34.81 -5.44 10.13
C GLU A 72 -35.06 -4.40 11.23
N THR A 73 -34.81 -3.12 10.92
CA THR A 73 -35.00 -2.01 11.86
C THR A 73 -36.48 -1.80 12.20
N GLU A 74 -37.37 -1.85 11.21
CA GLU A 74 -38.82 -1.78 11.44
C GLU A 74 -39.32 -2.93 12.32
N GLY A 75 -38.80 -4.15 12.10
CA GLY A 75 -39.13 -5.32 12.91
C GLY A 75 -38.72 -5.15 14.37
N LEU A 76 -37.50 -4.67 14.61
CA LEU A 76 -36.97 -4.39 15.95
C LEU A 76 -37.76 -3.30 16.67
N LEU A 77 -38.11 -2.22 15.98
CA LEU A 77 -38.92 -1.14 16.55
C LEU A 77 -40.33 -1.62 16.93
N ARG A 78 -40.98 -2.42 16.07
CA ARG A 78 -42.28 -3.04 16.39
C ARG A 78 -42.20 -3.91 17.63
N GLN A 79 -41.14 -4.71 17.77
CA GLN A 79 -40.93 -5.57 18.93
C GLN A 79 -40.81 -4.76 20.22
N LEU A 80 -40.03 -3.67 20.22
CA LEU A 80 -39.87 -2.79 21.39
C LEU A 80 -41.18 -2.09 21.77
N VAL A 81 -41.89 -1.50 20.80
CA VAL A 81 -43.18 -0.83 21.05
C VAL A 81 -44.25 -1.81 21.53
N SER A 82 -44.26 -3.04 21.01
CA SER A 82 -45.19 -4.09 21.48
C SER A 82 -44.90 -4.58 22.90
N PHE A 83 -43.64 -4.50 23.34
CA PHE A 83 -43.23 -4.90 24.70
C PHE A 83 -43.67 -3.86 25.75
N ASP A 84 -43.69 -2.58 25.39
CA ASP A 84 -44.05 -1.47 26.28
C ASP A 84 -45.58 -1.25 26.40
N LEU A 85 -46.38 -1.93 25.56
CA LEU A 85 -47.85 -1.82 25.51
C LEU A 85 -48.58 -3.04 26.09
N GLY A 86 -47.87 -3.96 26.77
CA GLY A 86 -48.43 -5.11 27.50
C GLY A 86 -48.29 -4.94 29.01
#